data_AF-A0A6A4WKG6-F1
#
_entry.id   AF-A0A6A4WKG6-F1
#
_cell.length_a   1.000
_cell.length_b   1.000
_cell.length_c   1.000
_cell.angle_alpha   90.00
_cell.angle_beta   90.00
_cell.angle_gamma   90.00
#
_symmetry.space_group_name_H-M   'P 1'
#
loop_
_entity.id
_entity.type
_entity.pdbx_description
1 polymer ?
#
loop_
_entity_poly.entity_id
_entity_poly.type
_entity_poly.pdbx_seq_one_letter_code
_entity_poly.pdbx_strand_id
1 'polypeptide(L)'
;MGLRNNKVKEATSAGRRSSALSLEDSDDDSKLVEFNGGVFKVKTGCCGLDPTTGRGKQIHLAQMLCLPFIPIMALIIQNAVNMISVLQYQYEMQETISQNLIRAIEHLGISMVFGEEYFGRGDLDHNSYLSFVTNDALGQDFLNASKSFAYWIKDRLVGSSNSHVVVGIALLVVVLIISPVIIILVRKVTRTLQAFTETLQYKTYELRYEKKRSDMLLYQMLPPTVAQQLKQRKQVSAETYESVTIYFSDIVGFTEMASESTPMQVSKMARLEAALTVISLLNALYRMFDSRIELYDVYKIETIGDAYMVASGVPQRSQGKDHAAEVASMALDLLHATENFVVPHMPGERLQIRIGIHTGPVVAGVVGTKMPRYTLFGETVNITSKMEATGLPFKIHITAATKEALDRAGGFIMKLRGEMEIRVHFNKDSSVGGAMETFWLIGKHGKLPDRRVDSDKEEVIDVMAENPHTNALRKERQKQKEQASQKQSTLSRAMESIKGHLTG
;
A
#
# COMPACT_ATOMS: atom_id res chain seq x y z
N MET A 1 -42.14 27.69 43.55
CA MET A 1 -41.18 28.80 43.44
C MET A 1 -40.50 28.70 42.07
N GLY A 2 -40.70 29.71 41.21
CA GLY A 2 -39.94 30.09 40.00
C GLY A 2 -39.62 29.00 38.95
N LEU A 3 -40.33 28.86 37.82
CA LEU A 3 -40.36 29.71 36.60
C LEU A 3 -39.00 29.91 35.89
N ARG A 4 -38.80 29.21 34.75
CA ARG A 4 -38.53 29.70 33.37
C ARG A 4 -37.93 28.55 32.52
N ASN A 5 -38.59 27.93 31.52
CA ASN A 5 -39.05 28.41 30.19
C ASN A 5 -37.96 29.23 29.46
N ASN A 6 -37.61 29.04 28.17
CA ASN A 6 -38.38 28.50 27.04
C ASN A 6 -37.50 28.39 25.76
N LYS A 7 -37.91 27.49 24.84
CA LYS A 7 -38.03 27.64 23.35
C LYS A 7 -36.78 27.80 22.45
N VAL A 8 -36.52 26.84 21.54
CA VAL A 8 -37.07 26.59 20.17
C VAL A 8 -36.23 27.25 19.06
N LYS A 9 -35.79 26.44 18.09
CA LYS A 9 -36.00 26.66 16.64
C LYS A 9 -35.56 25.45 15.82
N GLU A 10 -36.55 24.69 15.34
CA GLU A 10 -36.48 23.97 14.07
C GLU A 10 -36.52 24.97 12.92
N ALA A 11 -35.80 24.68 11.83
CA ALA A 11 -36.11 25.18 10.50
C ALA A 11 -35.82 24.08 9.48
N THR A 12 -36.90 23.65 8.83
CA THR A 12 -37.01 22.66 7.76
C THR A 12 -36.72 23.24 6.37
N SER A 13 -36.35 22.32 5.47
CA SER A 13 -36.75 22.23 4.05
C SER A 13 -35.86 22.80 2.94
N ALA A 14 -35.49 21.86 2.07
CA ALA A 14 -35.68 21.83 0.61
C ALA A 14 -34.84 22.76 -0.30
N GLY A 15 -34.09 22.12 -1.22
CA GLY A 15 -33.50 22.76 -2.39
C GLY A 15 -32.74 21.79 -3.30
N ARG A 16 -33.46 21.03 -4.12
CA ARG A 16 -32.95 20.21 -5.25
C ARG A 16 -32.50 21.11 -6.41
N ARG A 17 -31.37 20.75 -7.05
CA ARG A 17 -31.07 20.67 -8.52
C ARG A 17 -29.56 20.89 -8.74
N SER A 18 -28.81 19.83 -9.07
CA SER A 18 -28.51 19.39 -10.46
C SER A 18 -27.71 20.42 -11.24
N SER A 19 -26.44 20.11 -11.53
CA SER A 19 -25.81 20.24 -12.86
C SER A 19 -24.42 19.60 -12.85
N ALA A 20 -24.19 18.80 -13.89
CA ALA A 20 -22.96 18.15 -14.30
C ALA A 20 -21.73 19.06 -14.34
N LEU A 21 -20.54 18.50 -14.07
CA LEU A 21 -19.31 18.95 -14.72
C LEU A 21 -18.26 17.82 -14.76
N SER A 22 -17.98 17.43 -16.02
CA SER A 22 -16.82 16.80 -16.66
C SER A 22 -15.64 16.25 -15.83
N LEU A 23 -15.27 15.04 -16.24
CA LEU A 23 -13.91 14.50 -16.25
C LEU A 23 -12.91 15.54 -16.79
N GLU A 24 -11.91 15.87 -15.99
CA GLU A 24 -10.58 16.22 -16.48
C GLU A 24 -9.57 15.37 -15.72
N ASP A 25 -8.80 14.59 -16.48
CA ASP A 25 -7.61 13.89 -16.03
C ASP A 25 -6.58 14.93 -15.56
N SER A 26 -6.17 14.85 -14.30
CA SER A 26 -4.96 15.50 -13.83
C SER A 26 -4.20 14.57 -12.90
N ASP A 27 -3.04 14.13 -13.39
CA ASP A 27 -2.00 13.44 -12.65
C ASP A 27 -1.69 14.17 -11.33
N ASP A 28 -2.10 13.60 -10.20
CA ASP A 28 -1.57 14.00 -8.90
C ASP A 28 -1.37 12.78 -7.99
N ASP A 29 -0.11 12.40 -7.84
CA ASP A 29 0.39 11.29 -7.04
C ASP A 29 0.20 11.59 -5.54
N SER A 30 -1.02 11.40 -5.05
CA SER A 30 -1.32 11.37 -3.61
C SER A 30 -2.21 10.17 -3.28
N LYS A 31 -1.57 9.01 -3.06
CA LYS A 31 -2.26 7.81 -2.56
C LYS A 31 -2.70 8.01 -1.11
N LEU A 32 -3.89 8.57 -0.93
CA LEU A 32 -4.72 8.36 0.26
C LEU A 32 -5.24 6.92 0.22
N VAL A 33 -4.71 6.08 1.10
CA VAL A 33 -5.28 4.75 1.37
C VAL A 33 -6.24 4.92 2.55
N GLU A 34 -7.53 5.00 2.24
CA GLU A 34 -8.60 5.01 3.24
C GLU A 34 -8.84 3.57 3.73
N PHE A 35 -8.62 3.31 5.02
CA PHE A 35 -9.09 2.11 5.71
C PHE A 35 -9.82 2.52 6.98
N ASN A 36 -11.00 1.94 7.16
CA ASN A 36 -11.89 2.12 8.32
C ASN A 36 -11.13 2.06 9.67
N GLY A 37 -11.20 3.16 10.42
CA GLY A 37 -10.87 3.21 11.84
C GLY A 37 -9.56 3.95 12.15
N GLY A 38 -9.65 5.27 12.30
CA GLY A 38 -8.70 6.08 13.05
C GLY A 38 -7.38 6.40 12.33
N VAL A 39 -7.34 7.54 11.64
CA VAL A 39 -6.09 8.18 11.22
C VAL A 39 -5.33 8.60 12.48
N PHE A 40 -4.37 7.76 12.91
CA PHE A 40 -3.36 8.22 13.85
C PHE A 40 -2.38 9.13 13.11
N LYS A 41 -2.75 10.41 13.03
CA LYS A 41 -1.80 11.48 12.72
C LYS A 41 -0.88 11.57 13.93
N VAL A 42 0.25 10.87 13.89
CA VAL A 42 1.30 11.05 14.89
C VAL A 42 1.79 12.48 14.71
N LYS A 43 1.30 13.41 15.54
CA LYS A 43 1.88 14.74 15.71
C LYS A 43 3.29 14.52 16.26
N THR A 44 4.26 14.40 15.37
CA THR A 44 5.68 14.39 15.74
C THR A 44 6.06 15.80 16.20
N GLY A 45 6.64 15.87 17.38
CA GLY A 45 6.82 17.09 18.18
C GLY A 45 7.59 18.22 17.50
N CYS A 46 7.42 19.42 18.08
CA CYS A 46 7.99 20.75 17.81
C CYS A 46 8.21 21.27 16.37
N CYS A 47 8.21 20.44 15.33
CA CYS A 47 8.43 20.90 13.95
C CYS A 47 7.54 20.24 12.90
N GLY A 48 6.67 19.28 13.26
CA GLY A 48 5.64 18.75 12.34
C GLY A 48 6.17 18.07 11.08
N LEU A 49 7.42 17.61 11.08
CA LEU A 49 8.07 16.96 9.94
C LEU A 49 7.89 15.44 10.05
N ASP A 50 7.48 14.83 8.94
CA ASP A 50 7.25 13.38 8.84
C ASP A 50 8.61 12.65 8.71
N PRO A 51 8.98 11.76 9.66
CA PRO A 51 10.28 11.07 9.65
C PRO A 51 10.44 10.02 8.54
N THR A 52 9.39 9.80 7.75
CA THR A 52 9.38 8.83 6.65
C THR A 52 10.00 9.36 5.35
N THR A 53 10.08 10.68 5.16
CA THR A 53 10.67 11.30 3.95
C THR A 53 12.20 11.44 4.06
N GLY A 54 12.92 11.32 2.93
CA GLY A 54 14.39 11.40 2.90
C GLY A 54 14.98 12.70 3.47
N ARG A 55 14.32 13.84 3.22
CA ARG A 55 14.65 15.14 3.83
C ARG A 55 14.29 15.21 5.32
N GLY A 56 13.17 14.62 5.73
CA GLY A 56 12.73 14.53 7.13
C GLY A 56 13.72 13.75 7.99
N LYS A 57 14.30 12.66 7.46
CA LYS A 57 15.36 11.89 8.13
C LYS A 57 16.61 12.73 8.41
N GLN A 58 17.06 13.55 7.46
CA GLN A 58 18.26 14.40 7.63
C GLN A 58 18.04 15.50 8.67
N ILE A 59 16.88 16.15 8.65
CA ILE A 59 16.54 17.21 9.59
C ILE A 59 16.34 16.65 11.00
N HIS A 60 15.65 15.51 11.15
CA HIS A 60 15.47 14.87 12.45
C HIS A 60 16.80 14.36 13.04
N LEU A 61 17.71 13.88 12.19
CA LEU A 61 19.06 13.49 12.61
C LEU A 61 19.88 14.71 13.08
N ALA A 62 19.81 15.83 12.35
CA ALA A 62 20.46 17.08 12.74
C ALA A 62 19.90 17.62 14.06
N GLN A 63 18.58 17.59 14.25
CA GLN A 63 17.93 17.99 15.50
C GLN A 63 18.37 17.11 16.68
N MET A 64 18.40 15.79 16.52
CA MET A 64 18.89 14.87 17.55
C MET A 64 20.37 15.06 17.89
N LEU A 65 21.18 15.51 16.93
CA LEU A 65 22.57 15.83 17.16
C LEU A 65 22.74 17.17 17.90
N CYS A 66 21.97 18.19 17.54
CA CYS A 66 22.15 19.56 18.05
C CYS A 66 21.46 19.83 19.39
N LEU A 67 20.29 19.26 19.67
CA LEU A 67 19.52 19.53 20.90
C LEU A 67 20.30 19.26 22.20
N PRO A 68 21.11 18.18 22.30
CA PRO A 68 21.90 17.91 23.49
C PRO A 68 22.96 18.97 23.79
N PHE A 69 23.43 19.73 22.79
CA PHE A 69 24.45 20.76 22.97
C PHE A 69 23.91 22.07 23.54
N ILE A 70 22.61 22.34 23.38
CA ILE A 70 21.97 23.57 23.87
C ILE A 70 22.17 23.77 25.40
N PRO A 71 21.86 22.79 26.27
CA PRO A 71 22.09 22.95 27.70
C PRO A 71 23.59 23.01 28.07
N ILE A 72 24.47 22.38 27.30
CA ILE A 72 25.93 22.42 27.51
C ILE A 72 26.45 23.83 27.23
N MET A 73 26.04 24.41 26.10
CA MET A 73 26.38 25.78 25.73
C MET A 73 25.80 26.78 26.71
N ALA A 74 24.56 26.60 27.19
CA ALA A 74 23.97 27.44 28.22
C ALA A 74 24.75 27.38 29.54
N LEU A 75 25.23 26.20 29.95
CA LEU A 75 26.05 26.04 31.15
C LEU A 75 27.42 26.73 31.00
N ILE A 76 28.05 26.61 29.82
CA ILE A 76 29.32 27.28 29.52
C ILE A 76 29.14 28.81 29.56
N ILE A 77 28.07 29.32 28.94
CA ILE A 77 27.76 30.75 28.95
C ILE A 77 27.48 31.23 30.38
N GLN A 78 26.71 30.50 31.18
CA GLN A 78 26.44 30.85 32.57
C GLN A 78 27.72 30.89 33.42
N ASN A 79 28.60 29.91 33.26
CA ASN A 79 29.89 29.88 33.95
C ASN A 79 30.79 31.04 33.51
N ALA A 80 30.79 31.40 32.22
CA ALA A 80 31.54 32.55 31.71
C ALA A 80 31.02 33.88 32.29
N VAL A 81 29.70 34.08 32.33
CA VAL A 81 29.07 35.28 32.91
C VAL A 81 29.38 35.39 34.40
N ASN A 82 29.30 34.28 35.14
CA ASN A 82 29.65 34.25 36.56
C ASN A 82 31.13 34.63 36.77
N MET A 83 32.04 34.12 35.94
CA MET A 83 33.47 34.46 36.03
C MET A 83 33.73 35.94 35.73
N ILE A 84 33.04 36.51 34.74
CA ILE A 84 33.13 37.95 34.42
C ILE A 84 32.67 38.79 35.62
N SER A 85 31.56 38.42 36.27
CA SER A 85 31.06 39.16 37.44
C SER A 85 32.04 39.14 38.62
N VAL A 86 32.74 38.01 38.85
CA VAL A 86 33.78 37.89 39.87
C VAL A 86 34.99 38.76 39.55
N LEU A 87 35.41 38.81 38.28
CA LEU A 87 36.52 39.65 37.83
C LEU A 87 36.18 41.14 37.95
N GLN A 88 34.96 41.54 37.61
CA GLN A 88 34.52 42.93 37.78
C GLN A 88 34.50 43.34 39.26
N TYR A 89 34.08 42.44 40.14
CA TYR A 89 34.15 42.65 41.60
C TYR A 89 35.61 42.78 42.09
N GLN A 90 36.58 42.04 41.53
CA GLN A 90 37.99 42.24 41.90
C GLN A 90 38.48 43.66 41.59
N TYR A 91 38.07 44.19 40.44
CA TYR A 91 38.52 45.48 39.95
C TYR A 91 38.03 46.65 40.82
N GLU A 92 36.73 46.71 41.10
CA GLU A 92 36.11 47.77 41.92
C GLU A 92 36.62 47.75 43.37
N MET A 93 36.97 46.56 43.88
CA MET A 93 37.51 46.40 45.23
C MET A 93 38.98 46.82 45.34
N GLN A 94 39.79 46.61 44.30
CA GLN A 94 41.18 47.11 44.24
C GLN A 94 41.23 48.64 44.26
N GLU A 95 40.26 49.29 43.59
CA GLU A 95 40.11 50.75 43.62
C GLU A 95 39.82 51.27 45.04
N THR A 96 38.91 50.62 45.76
CA THR A 96 38.54 50.99 47.14
C THR A 96 39.71 50.88 48.11
N ILE A 97 40.49 49.80 48.04
CA ILE A 97 41.71 49.63 48.86
C ILE A 97 42.72 50.73 48.56
N SER A 98 42.95 51.03 47.28
CA SER A 98 43.89 52.07 46.87
C SER A 98 43.48 53.44 47.42
N GLN A 99 42.19 53.79 47.35
CA GLN A 99 41.67 55.04 47.89
C GLN A 99 41.82 55.14 49.41
N ASN A 100 41.52 54.07 50.16
CA ASN A 100 41.68 54.05 51.61
C ASN A 100 43.15 54.17 52.03
N LEU A 101 44.06 53.53 51.28
CA LEU A 101 45.50 53.62 51.54
C LEU A 101 46.02 55.04 51.28
N ILE A 102 45.57 55.69 50.21
CA ILE A 102 45.91 57.09 49.89
C ILE A 102 45.44 58.02 51.02
N ARG A 103 44.18 57.90 51.46
CA ARG A 103 43.65 58.69 52.58
C ARG A 103 44.40 58.44 53.89
N ALA A 104 44.80 57.20 54.15
CA ALA A 104 45.62 56.88 55.30
C ALA A 104 46.98 57.59 55.26
N ILE A 105 47.65 57.60 54.10
CA ILE A 105 48.93 58.29 53.91
C ILE A 105 48.76 59.80 54.11
N GLU A 106 47.70 60.40 53.60
CA GLU A 106 47.40 61.83 53.78
C GLU A 106 47.23 62.19 55.27
N HIS A 107 46.37 61.45 55.99
CA HIS A 107 46.12 61.71 57.41
C HIS A 107 47.35 61.43 58.29
N LEU A 108 48.13 60.39 58.01
CA LEU A 108 49.39 60.12 58.72
C LEU A 108 50.48 61.15 58.40
N GLY A 109 50.53 61.66 57.17
CA GLY A 109 51.44 62.73 56.79
C GLY A 109 51.12 64.03 57.53
N ILE A 110 49.84 64.39 57.62
CA ILE A 110 49.37 65.54 58.41
C ILE A 110 49.70 65.35 59.90
N SER A 111 49.44 64.16 60.46
CA SER A 111 49.81 63.81 61.83
C SER A 111 51.32 63.94 62.07
N MET A 112 52.16 63.42 61.17
CA MET A 112 53.61 63.46 61.31
C MET A 112 54.17 64.89 61.41
N VAL A 113 53.66 65.81 60.59
CA VAL A 113 54.09 67.23 60.61
C VAL A 113 53.77 67.89 61.95
N PHE A 114 52.53 67.72 62.44
CA PHE A 114 52.14 68.25 63.76
C PHE A 114 52.88 67.54 64.91
N GLY A 115 53.21 66.26 64.74
CA GLY A 115 54.00 65.48 65.68
C GLY A 115 55.44 65.98 65.81
N GLU A 116 56.12 66.28 64.70
CA GLU A 116 57.47 66.87 64.74
C GLU A 116 57.47 68.24 65.44
N GLU A 117 56.44 69.05 65.22
CA GLU A 117 56.28 70.34 65.90
C GLU A 117 56.10 70.17 67.41
N TYR A 118 55.31 69.18 67.84
CA TYR A 118 55.13 68.82 69.26
C TYR A 118 56.42 68.35 69.93
N PHE A 119 57.07 67.32 69.36
CA PHE A 119 58.25 66.71 69.95
C PHE A 119 59.51 67.59 69.84
N GLY A 120 59.54 68.51 68.87
CA GLY A 120 60.64 69.43 68.66
C GLY A 120 60.59 70.68 69.55
N ARG A 121 59.41 71.28 69.76
CA ARG A 121 59.26 72.53 70.56
C ARG A 121 58.78 72.30 71.99
N GLY A 122 58.14 71.16 72.28
CA GLY A 122 57.67 70.80 73.62
C GLY A 122 56.34 71.43 74.04
N ASP A 123 55.65 72.17 73.15
CA ASP A 123 54.32 72.73 73.40
C ASP A 123 53.53 72.86 72.08
N LEU A 124 52.24 72.48 72.07
CA LEU A 124 51.32 72.62 70.94
C LEU A 124 50.05 73.34 71.40
N ASP A 125 49.55 74.27 70.59
CA ASP A 125 48.23 74.87 70.81
C ASP A 125 47.13 73.78 70.79
N HIS A 126 46.07 73.99 71.58
CA HIS A 126 45.00 73.02 71.79
C HIS A 126 44.39 72.50 70.47
N ASN A 127 44.21 73.38 69.49
CA ASN A 127 43.66 73.02 68.18
C ASN A 127 44.62 72.18 67.33
N SER A 128 45.92 72.44 67.42
CA SER A 128 46.95 71.68 66.71
C SER A 128 47.15 70.30 67.33
N TYR A 129 47.09 70.21 68.67
CA TYR A 129 47.09 68.93 69.38
C TYR A 129 45.86 68.08 69.02
N LEU A 130 44.66 68.69 68.98
CA LEU A 130 43.44 68.00 68.56
C LEU A 130 43.54 67.51 67.10
N SER A 131 44.12 68.31 66.21
CA SER A 131 44.33 67.95 64.81
C SER A 131 45.34 66.81 64.65
N PHE A 132 46.41 66.79 65.45
CA PHE A 132 47.37 65.69 65.49
C PHE A 132 46.68 64.38 65.87
N VAL A 133 46.02 64.33 67.03
CA VAL A 133 45.38 63.10 67.53
C VAL A 133 44.27 62.61 66.60
N THR A 134 43.47 63.53 66.04
CA THR A 134 42.37 63.18 65.15
C THR A 134 42.88 62.59 63.82
N ASN A 135 43.89 63.21 63.20
CA ASN A 135 44.44 62.70 61.94
C ASN A 135 45.24 61.42 62.14
N ASP A 136 45.93 61.26 63.28
CA ASP A 136 46.61 60.01 63.62
C ASP A 136 45.62 58.84 63.76
N ALA A 137 44.54 59.07 64.51
CA ALA A 137 43.47 58.09 64.68
C ALA A 137 42.78 57.75 63.35
N LEU A 138 42.45 58.76 62.52
CA LEU A 138 41.86 58.53 61.20
C LEU A 138 42.81 57.77 60.27
N GLY A 139 44.11 58.09 60.28
CA GLY A 139 45.12 57.39 59.49
C GLY A 139 45.23 55.92 59.88
N GLN A 140 45.29 55.64 61.19
CA GLN A 140 45.28 54.27 61.74
C GLN A 140 43.98 53.53 61.39
N ASP A 141 42.82 54.19 61.49
CA ASP A 141 41.53 53.59 61.17
C ASP A 141 41.42 53.23 59.68
N PHE A 142 41.89 54.09 58.77
CA PHE A 142 41.93 53.77 57.34
C PHE A 142 42.89 52.62 57.02
N LEU A 143 44.04 52.52 57.71
CA LEU A 143 44.95 51.37 57.59
C LEU A 143 44.33 50.07 58.14
N ASN A 144 43.69 50.14 59.31
CA ASN A 144 43.05 49.00 59.94
C ASN A 144 41.82 48.53 59.15
N ALA A 145 41.07 49.46 58.57
CA ALA A 145 39.99 49.17 57.63
C ALA A 145 40.53 48.45 56.38
N SER A 146 41.61 48.96 55.79
CA SER A 146 42.27 48.33 54.63
C SER A 146 42.80 46.93 54.95
N LYS A 147 43.41 46.74 56.13
CA LYS A 147 43.94 45.44 56.60
C LYS A 147 42.83 44.43 56.89
N SER A 148 41.79 44.86 57.61
CA SER A 148 40.62 44.02 57.91
C SER A 148 39.90 43.61 56.64
N PHE A 149 39.78 44.53 55.69
CA PHE A 149 39.21 44.27 54.38
C PHE A 149 40.07 43.31 53.54
N ALA A 150 41.40 43.44 53.56
CA ALA A 150 42.30 42.50 52.90
C ALA A 150 42.19 41.06 53.47
N TYR A 151 42.04 40.91 54.78
CA TYR A 151 41.78 39.60 55.40
C TYR A 151 40.41 39.04 55.02
N TRP A 152 39.37 39.89 55.05
CA TRP A 152 38.01 39.50 54.64
C TRP A 152 37.98 39.05 53.17
N ILE A 153 38.72 39.72 52.29
CA ILE A 153 38.90 39.32 50.89
C ILE A 153 39.55 37.96 50.77
N LYS A 154 40.68 37.75 51.46
CA LYS A 154 41.43 36.48 51.38
C LYS A 154 40.55 35.28 51.73
N ASP A 155 39.71 35.42 52.76
CA ASP A 155 38.80 34.38 53.21
C ASP A 155 37.64 34.17 52.20
N ARG A 156 37.03 35.27 51.72
CA ARG A 156 35.86 35.19 50.84
C ARG A 156 36.19 34.75 49.42
N LEU A 157 37.33 35.19 48.84
CA LEU A 157 37.73 34.81 47.49
C LEU A 157 38.14 33.34 47.40
N VAL A 158 38.97 32.88 48.33
CA VAL A 158 39.51 31.51 48.28
C VAL A 158 38.41 30.49 48.59
N GLY A 159 37.47 30.82 49.47
CA GLY A 159 36.33 29.96 49.79
C GLY A 159 35.28 29.88 48.69
N SER A 160 34.87 31.02 48.11
CA SER A 160 33.77 31.05 47.13
C SER A 160 34.22 30.67 45.71
N SER A 161 35.38 31.17 45.24
CA SER A 161 35.86 30.93 43.88
C SER A 161 36.13 29.45 43.59
N ASN A 162 36.71 28.73 44.56
CA ASN A 162 37.01 27.31 44.39
C ASN A 162 35.74 26.45 44.36
N SER A 163 34.73 26.78 45.16
CA SER A 163 33.48 26.00 45.21
C SER A 163 32.67 26.07 43.91
N HIS A 164 32.50 27.27 43.34
CA HIS A 164 31.73 27.45 42.10
C HIS A 164 32.44 26.86 40.87
N VAL A 165 33.78 27.00 40.80
CA VAL A 165 34.57 26.42 39.71
C VAL A 165 34.56 24.89 39.77
N VAL A 166 34.69 24.30 40.97
CA VAL A 166 34.62 22.83 41.14
C VAL A 166 33.25 22.28 40.78
N VAL A 167 32.16 22.93 41.20
CA VAL A 167 30.79 22.53 40.84
C VAL A 167 30.57 22.64 39.32
N GLY A 168 31.06 23.70 38.69
CA GLY A 168 30.98 23.88 37.23
C GLY A 168 31.75 22.80 36.45
N ILE A 169 32.97 22.48 36.87
CA ILE A 169 33.79 21.41 36.27
C ILE A 169 33.12 20.05 36.45
N ALA A 170 32.60 19.76 37.65
CA ALA A 170 31.92 18.50 37.94
C ALA A 170 30.67 18.31 37.06
N LEU A 171 29.85 19.35 36.89
CA LEU A 171 28.68 19.32 35.99
C LEU A 171 29.09 19.09 34.53
N LEU A 172 30.17 19.74 34.06
CA LEU A 172 30.67 19.57 32.70
C LEU A 172 31.13 18.12 32.44
N VAL A 173 31.84 17.51 33.39
CA VAL A 173 32.27 16.10 33.30
C VAL A 173 31.07 15.16 33.24
N VAL A 174 30.05 15.37 34.07
CA VAL A 174 28.81 14.56 34.06
C VAL A 174 28.10 14.67 32.70
N VAL A 175 27.99 15.87 32.16
CA VAL A 175 27.40 16.13 30.84
C VAL A 175 28.19 15.44 29.71
N LEU A 176 29.52 15.50 29.76
CA LEU A 176 30.38 14.82 28.78
C LEU A 176 30.26 13.29 28.84
N ILE A 177 29.98 12.71 30.00
CA ILE A 177 29.79 11.26 30.16
C ILE A 177 28.39 10.82 29.72
N ILE A 178 27.34 11.62 29.98
CA ILE A 178 25.95 11.27 29.62
C ILE A 178 25.70 11.43 28.11
N SER A 179 26.31 12.45 27.47
CA SER A 179 26.16 12.72 26.04
C SER A 179 26.40 11.50 25.13
N PRO A 180 27.52 10.74 25.22
CA PRO A 180 27.74 9.58 24.38
C PRO A 180 26.73 8.46 24.63
N VAL A 181 26.24 8.29 25.86
CA VAL A 181 25.20 7.29 26.20
C VAL A 181 23.89 7.60 25.50
N ILE A 182 23.45 8.87 25.53
CA ILE A 182 22.23 9.33 24.83
C ILE A 182 22.39 9.13 23.32
N ILE A 183 23.53 9.52 22.76
CA ILE A 183 23.81 9.37 21.32
C ILE A 183 23.76 7.89 20.90
N ILE A 184 24.33 6.98 21.70
CA ILE A 184 24.30 5.54 21.43
C ILE A 184 22.86 5.00 21.50
N LEU A 185 22.09 5.39 22.53
CA LEU A 185 20.71 4.95 22.71
C LEU A 185 19.83 5.39 21.55
N VAL A 186 19.91 6.67 21.17
CA VAL A 186 19.17 7.24 20.03
C VAL A 186 19.54 6.54 18.73
N ARG A 187 20.83 6.27 18.49
CA ARG A 187 21.28 5.51 17.32
C ARG A 187 20.71 4.10 17.30
N LYS A 188 20.67 3.41 18.44
CA LYS A 188 20.11 2.06 18.54
C LYS A 188 18.62 2.05 18.22
N VAL A 189 17.84 2.94 18.85
CA VAL A 189 16.40 3.07 18.60
C VAL A 189 16.12 3.39 17.13
N THR A 190 16.86 4.34 16.54
CA THR A 190 16.66 4.74 15.14
C THR A 190 16.93 3.59 14.18
N ARG A 191 18.00 2.82 14.40
CA ARG A 191 18.32 1.64 13.57
C ARG A 191 17.24 0.56 13.67
N THR A 192 16.78 0.27 14.88
CA THR A 192 15.69 -0.69 15.09
C THR A 192 14.41 -0.22 14.39
N LEU A 193 14.09 1.06 14.47
CA LEU A 193 12.91 1.64 13.84
C LEU A 193 12.99 1.57 12.30
N GLN A 194 14.18 1.82 11.73
CA GLN A 194 14.42 1.68 10.29
C GLN A 194 14.25 0.24 9.82
N ALA A 195 14.93 -0.71 10.47
CA ALA A 195 14.83 -2.13 10.13
C ALA A 195 13.39 -2.66 10.26
N PHE A 196 12.67 -2.22 11.28
CA PHE A 196 11.25 -2.54 11.45
C PHE A 196 10.38 -1.94 10.35
N THR A 197 10.63 -0.68 9.96
CA THR A 197 9.88 0.00 8.88
C THR A 197 10.09 -0.70 7.54
N GLU A 198 11.32 -1.09 7.20
CA GLU A 198 11.62 -1.86 5.98
C GLU A 198 10.90 -3.21 5.98
N THR A 199 10.92 -3.91 7.13
CA THR A 199 10.20 -5.18 7.29
C THR A 199 8.70 -5.01 7.10
N LEU A 200 8.11 -3.94 7.66
CA LEU A 200 6.69 -3.63 7.49
C LEU A 200 6.35 -3.30 6.03
N GLN A 201 7.18 -2.52 5.36
CA GLN A 201 6.99 -2.19 3.95
C GLN A 201 7.03 -3.45 3.08
N TYR A 202 8.02 -4.33 3.31
CA TYR A 202 8.12 -5.61 2.62
C TYR A 202 6.89 -6.49 2.85
N LYS A 203 6.46 -6.64 4.11
CA LYS A 203 5.28 -7.46 4.44
C LYS A 203 3.99 -6.88 3.88
N THR A 204 3.87 -5.55 3.86
CA THR A 204 2.72 -4.87 3.25
C THR A 204 2.70 -5.07 1.74
N TYR A 205 3.85 -5.03 1.08
CA TYR A 205 3.98 -5.30 -0.35
C TYR A 205 3.61 -6.76 -0.68
N GLU A 206 4.16 -7.71 0.06
CA GLU A 206 3.87 -9.15 -0.07
C GLU A 206 2.37 -9.44 0.08
N LEU A 207 1.73 -8.88 1.11
CA LEU A 207 0.28 -9.01 1.31
C LEU A 207 -0.54 -8.37 0.18
N ARG A 208 -0.12 -7.22 -0.35
CA ARG A 208 -0.80 -6.58 -1.48
C ARG A 208 -0.71 -7.43 -2.76
N TYR A 209 0.45 -8.03 -3.00
CA TYR A 209 0.67 -8.91 -4.14
C TYR A 209 -0.20 -10.16 -4.05
N GLU A 210 -0.16 -10.87 -2.91
CA GLU A 210 -1.00 -12.06 -2.68
C GLU A 210 -2.49 -11.71 -2.73
N LYS A 211 -2.90 -10.57 -2.19
CA LYS A 211 -4.28 -10.09 -2.30
C LYS A 211 -4.69 -9.84 -3.76
N LYS A 212 -3.84 -9.19 -4.56
CA LYS A 212 -4.14 -8.93 -5.99
C LYS A 212 -4.26 -10.24 -6.77
N ARG A 213 -3.37 -11.20 -6.50
CA ARG A 213 -3.40 -12.54 -7.10
C ARG A 213 -4.69 -13.29 -6.72
N SER A 214 -5.04 -13.28 -5.43
CA SER A 214 -6.29 -13.88 -4.94
C SER A 214 -7.53 -13.22 -5.56
N ASP A 215 -7.51 -11.90 -5.72
CA ASP A 215 -8.61 -11.15 -6.34
C ASP A 215 -8.77 -11.49 -7.83
N MET A 216 -7.65 -11.60 -8.55
CA MET A 216 -7.67 -11.94 -9.97
C MET A 216 -8.20 -13.36 -10.21
N LEU A 217 -7.76 -14.35 -9.42
CA LEU A 217 -8.28 -15.72 -9.48
C LEU A 217 -9.79 -15.77 -9.18
N LEU A 218 -10.26 -14.94 -8.24
CA LEU A 218 -11.68 -14.85 -7.93
C LEU A 218 -12.49 -14.27 -9.11
N TYR A 219 -11.96 -13.27 -9.82
CA TYR A 219 -12.62 -12.68 -10.99
C TYR A 219 -12.59 -13.59 -12.23
N GLN A 220 -11.71 -14.59 -12.27
CA GLN A 220 -11.74 -15.63 -13.30
C GLN A 220 -12.85 -16.66 -13.06
N MET A 221 -13.26 -16.86 -11.81
CA MET A 221 -14.29 -17.83 -11.41
C MET A 221 -15.70 -17.22 -11.32
N LEU A 222 -15.79 -15.92 -11.02
CA LEU A 222 -17.04 -15.23 -10.76
C LEU A 222 -17.05 -13.84 -11.41
N PRO A 223 -18.23 -13.30 -11.75
CA PRO A 223 -18.31 -11.96 -12.26
C PRO A 223 -17.79 -10.91 -11.27
N PRO A 224 -17.18 -9.81 -11.74
CA PRO A 224 -16.59 -8.80 -10.85
C PRO A 224 -17.57 -8.22 -9.83
N THR A 225 -18.82 -7.97 -10.22
CA THR A 225 -19.88 -7.43 -9.36
C THR A 225 -20.21 -8.39 -8.22
N VAL A 226 -20.38 -9.67 -8.54
CA VAL A 226 -20.66 -10.76 -7.59
C VAL A 226 -19.47 -11.01 -6.66
N ALA A 227 -18.26 -11.08 -7.22
CA ALA A 227 -17.02 -11.26 -6.46
C ALA A 227 -16.80 -10.12 -5.45
N GLN A 228 -17.09 -8.88 -5.84
CA GLN A 228 -16.96 -7.73 -4.95
C GLN A 228 -17.97 -7.78 -3.78
N GLN A 229 -19.21 -8.22 -4.03
CA GLN A 229 -20.20 -8.42 -2.98
C GLN A 229 -19.76 -9.52 -1.98
N LEU A 230 -19.27 -10.65 -2.49
CA LEU A 230 -18.74 -11.74 -1.65
C LEU A 230 -17.54 -11.29 -0.81
N LYS A 231 -16.63 -10.49 -1.38
CA LYS A 231 -15.50 -9.88 -0.64
C LYS A 231 -15.96 -8.98 0.51
N GLN A 232 -17.08 -8.29 0.34
CA GLN A 232 -17.71 -7.47 1.37
C GLN A 232 -18.52 -8.29 2.38
N ARG A 233 -18.50 -9.63 2.30
CA ARG A 233 -19.33 -10.54 3.09
C ARG A 233 -20.83 -10.25 2.97
N LYS A 234 -21.25 -9.65 1.85
CA LYS A 234 -22.65 -9.44 1.54
C LYS A 234 -23.24 -10.72 0.95
N GLN A 235 -24.49 -11.01 1.30
CA GLN A 235 -25.23 -12.09 0.67
C GLN A 235 -25.57 -11.67 -0.77
N VAL A 236 -25.19 -12.51 -1.74
CA VAL A 236 -25.59 -12.32 -3.14
C VAL A 236 -26.99 -12.90 -3.29
N SER A 237 -28.00 -12.02 -3.41
CA SER A 237 -29.37 -12.44 -3.70
C SER A 237 -29.51 -12.86 -5.16
N ALA A 238 -30.43 -13.78 -5.43
CA ALA A 238 -30.82 -14.06 -6.81
C ALA A 238 -31.48 -12.83 -7.43
N GLU A 239 -31.18 -12.57 -8.70
CA GLU A 239 -31.67 -11.44 -9.47
C GLU A 239 -32.42 -11.93 -10.70
N THR A 240 -33.54 -11.28 -11.03
CA THR A 240 -34.32 -11.58 -12.24
C THR A 240 -33.94 -10.64 -13.37
N TYR A 241 -33.65 -11.20 -14.54
CA TYR A 241 -33.35 -10.48 -15.77
C TYR A 241 -34.49 -10.74 -16.76
N GLU A 242 -35.07 -9.67 -17.30
CA GLU A 242 -36.24 -9.75 -18.18
C GLU A 242 -35.91 -10.30 -19.57
N SER A 243 -34.70 -10.00 -20.06
CA SER A 243 -34.25 -10.40 -21.39
C SER A 243 -32.76 -10.71 -21.36
N VAL A 244 -32.42 -11.96 -21.65
CA VAL A 244 -31.06 -12.49 -21.74
C VAL A 244 -31.02 -13.42 -22.94
N THR A 245 -29.94 -13.38 -23.72
CA THR A 245 -29.72 -14.37 -24.79
C THR A 245 -28.71 -15.39 -24.32
N ILE A 246 -29.10 -16.66 -24.37
CA ILE A 246 -28.26 -17.80 -24.01
C ILE A 246 -27.85 -18.54 -25.27
N TYR A 247 -26.57 -18.89 -25.32
CA TYR A 247 -25.94 -19.78 -26.27
C TYR A 247 -25.64 -21.11 -25.59
N PHE A 248 -25.95 -22.21 -26.26
CA PHE A 248 -25.57 -23.55 -25.88
C PHE A 248 -24.95 -24.23 -27.10
N SER A 249 -23.80 -24.86 -26.93
CA SER A 249 -23.24 -25.73 -27.95
C SER A 249 -22.81 -27.07 -27.40
N ASP A 250 -22.82 -28.07 -28.25
CA ASP A 250 -22.43 -29.45 -27.94
C ASP A 250 -21.61 -30.02 -29.10
N ILE A 251 -20.73 -30.98 -28.80
CA ILE A 251 -19.91 -31.64 -29.80
C ILE A 251 -20.67 -32.86 -30.32
N VAL A 252 -20.88 -32.93 -31.64
CA VAL A 252 -21.57 -34.07 -32.25
C VAL A 252 -20.72 -35.33 -32.08
N GLY A 253 -21.31 -36.39 -31.52
CA GLY A 253 -20.65 -37.68 -31.35
C GLY A 253 -19.63 -37.73 -30.20
N PHE A 254 -19.55 -36.71 -29.34
CA PHE A 254 -18.58 -36.69 -28.24
C PHE A 254 -18.77 -37.83 -27.26
N THR A 255 -20.01 -38.16 -26.88
CA THR A 255 -20.29 -39.32 -26.01
C THR A 255 -19.77 -40.62 -26.61
N GLU A 256 -19.87 -40.79 -27.93
CA GLU A 256 -19.33 -41.95 -28.64
C GLU A 256 -17.80 -41.94 -28.59
N MET A 257 -17.16 -40.83 -28.97
CA MET A 257 -15.69 -40.65 -28.87
C MET A 257 -15.14 -40.88 -27.45
N ALA A 258 -15.87 -40.42 -26.43
CA ALA A 258 -15.52 -40.57 -25.02
C ALA A 258 -15.80 -41.98 -24.47
N SER A 259 -16.69 -42.74 -25.10
CA SER A 259 -17.02 -44.12 -24.71
C SER A 259 -16.16 -45.16 -25.44
N GLU A 260 -15.89 -44.97 -26.74
CA GLU A 260 -15.03 -45.83 -27.56
C GLU A 260 -13.56 -45.77 -27.13
N SER A 261 -13.16 -44.69 -26.45
CA SER A 261 -11.87 -44.58 -25.77
C SER A 261 -11.71 -45.54 -24.57
N THR A 262 -12.73 -46.36 -24.26
CA THR A 262 -12.66 -47.51 -23.34
C THR A 262 -13.00 -48.85 -23.98
N PRO A 263 -12.16 -49.44 -24.86
CA PRO A 263 -12.39 -50.81 -25.32
C PRO A 263 -12.16 -51.78 -24.15
N MET A 264 -13.03 -52.78 -23.96
CA MET A 264 -12.91 -53.80 -22.89
C MET A 264 -11.64 -54.67 -23.03
N GLN A 265 -11.03 -54.71 -24.23
CA GLN A 265 -9.95 -55.61 -24.62
C GLN A 265 -8.57 -54.97 -24.88
N VAL A 266 -8.38 -53.67 -24.62
CA VAL A 266 -7.09 -53.00 -24.88
C VAL A 266 -6.36 -52.68 -23.56
N SER A 267 -5.03 -52.80 -23.58
CA SER A 267 -4.13 -52.67 -22.44
C SER A 267 -4.37 -51.37 -21.63
N LYS A 268 -4.02 -51.40 -20.34
CA LYS A 268 -4.19 -50.28 -19.39
C LYS A 268 -3.53 -48.97 -19.89
N MET A 269 -2.51 -49.04 -20.74
CA MET A 269 -1.86 -47.86 -21.32
C MET A 269 -2.68 -47.19 -22.43
N ALA A 270 -3.27 -47.95 -23.35
CA ALA A 270 -4.06 -47.37 -24.44
C ALA A 270 -5.32 -46.63 -23.94
N ARG A 271 -5.92 -47.10 -22.83
CA ARG A 271 -7.03 -46.39 -22.17
C ARG A 271 -6.62 -45.03 -21.61
N LEU A 272 -5.39 -44.91 -21.09
CA LEU A 272 -4.90 -43.64 -20.57
C LEU A 272 -4.57 -42.67 -21.71
N GLU A 273 -3.97 -43.16 -22.80
CA GLU A 273 -3.68 -42.34 -23.98
C GLU A 273 -4.97 -41.82 -24.64
N ALA A 274 -6.00 -42.66 -24.80
CA ALA A 274 -7.28 -42.25 -25.37
C ALA A 274 -8.05 -41.24 -24.48
N ALA A 275 -7.96 -41.37 -23.15
CA ALA A 275 -8.52 -40.36 -22.25
C ALA A 275 -7.75 -39.01 -22.35
N LEU A 276 -6.42 -39.08 -22.48
CA LEU A 276 -5.58 -37.89 -22.63
C LEU A 276 -5.83 -37.18 -23.98
N THR A 277 -6.10 -37.91 -25.07
CA THR A 277 -6.41 -37.30 -26.38
C THR A 277 -7.74 -36.56 -26.36
N VAL A 278 -8.78 -37.12 -25.72
CA VAL A 278 -10.09 -36.46 -25.56
C VAL A 278 -9.96 -35.18 -24.72
N ILE A 279 -9.23 -35.24 -23.60
CA ILE A 279 -8.98 -34.07 -22.75
C ILE A 279 -8.17 -33.01 -23.51
N SER A 280 -7.16 -33.42 -24.27
CA SER A 280 -6.36 -32.50 -25.09
C SER A 280 -7.22 -31.79 -26.16
N LEU A 281 -8.13 -32.51 -26.80
CA LEU A 281 -9.10 -31.94 -27.75
C LEU A 281 -10.04 -30.93 -27.07
N LEU A 282 -10.67 -31.29 -25.96
CA LEU A 282 -11.53 -30.36 -25.22
C LEU A 282 -10.78 -29.10 -24.80
N ASN A 283 -9.57 -29.25 -24.27
CA ASN A 283 -8.75 -28.12 -23.86
C ASN A 283 -8.37 -27.23 -25.05
N ALA A 284 -8.02 -27.80 -26.20
CA ALA A 284 -7.70 -27.03 -27.40
C ALA A 284 -8.94 -26.29 -27.95
N LEU A 285 -10.10 -26.96 -27.98
CA LEU A 285 -11.35 -26.35 -28.39
C LEU A 285 -11.76 -25.21 -27.45
N TYR A 286 -11.75 -25.45 -26.14
CA TYR A 286 -12.11 -24.44 -25.15
C TYR A 286 -11.13 -23.27 -25.12
N ARG A 287 -9.82 -23.48 -25.35
CA ARG A 287 -8.87 -22.37 -25.54
C ARG A 287 -9.23 -21.51 -26.75
N MET A 288 -9.61 -22.14 -27.85
CA MET A 288 -10.06 -21.41 -29.04
C MET A 288 -11.37 -20.65 -28.76
N PHE A 289 -12.33 -21.28 -28.10
CA PHE A 289 -13.59 -20.61 -27.74
C PHE A 289 -13.35 -19.45 -26.77
N ASP A 290 -12.59 -19.68 -25.69
CA ASP A 290 -12.30 -18.70 -24.66
C ASP A 290 -11.60 -17.46 -25.26
N SER A 291 -10.64 -17.63 -26.17
CA SER A 291 -9.99 -16.49 -26.85
C SER A 291 -10.94 -15.72 -27.79
N ARG A 292 -11.94 -16.38 -28.38
CA ARG A 292 -12.94 -15.73 -29.25
C ARG A 292 -14.02 -15.00 -28.45
N ILE A 293 -14.52 -15.60 -27.37
CA ILE A 293 -15.61 -14.98 -26.59
C ILE A 293 -15.18 -13.69 -25.89
N GLU A 294 -13.89 -13.51 -25.60
CA GLU A 294 -13.35 -12.26 -25.04
C GLU A 294 -13.56 -11.04 -25.94
N LEU A 295 -13.82 -11.26 -27.23
CA LEU A 295 -14.12 -10.22 -28.21
C LEU A 295 -15.57 -9.76 -28.15
N TYR A 296 -16.45 -10.47 -27.44
CA TYR A 296 -17.89 -10.23 -27.39
C TYR A 296 -18.35 -9.87 -25.98
N ASP A 297 -19.47 -9.15 -25.88
CA ASP A 297 -20.07 -8.81 -24.58
C ASP A 297 -20.89 -10.00 -24.05
N VAL A 298 -20.17 -11.01 -23.58
CA VAL A 298 -20.73 -12.30 -23.16
C VAL A 298 -20.06 -12.82 -21.90
N TYR A 299 -20.80 -13.62 -21.13
CA TYR A 299 -20.32 -14.27 -19.91
C TYR A 299 -20.41 -15.79 -20.03
N LYS A 300 -19.28 -16.46 -19.81
CA LYS A 300 -19.18 -17.94 -19.80
C LYS A 300 -19.82 -18.52 -18.55
N ILE A 301 -20.68 -19.50 -18.71
CA ILE A 301 -21.36 -20.20 -17.62
C ILE A 301 -20.75 -21.59 -17.48
N GLU A 302 -20.46 -22.00 -16.24
CA GLU A 302 -19.98 -23.35 -15.98
C GLU A 302 -21.09 -24.38 -16.26
N THR A 303 -20.78 -25.34 -17.13
CA THR A 303 -21.63 -26.46 -17.52
C THR A 303 -21.00 -27.80 -17.13
N ILE A 304 -21.80 -28.86 -17.26
CA ILE A 304 -21.36 -30.23 -17.08
C ILE A 304 -21.14 -30.84 -18.47
N GLY A 305 -20.00 -31.52 -18.66
CA GLY A 305 -19.69 -32.26 -19.89
C GLY A 305 -18.97 -31.44 -20.96
N ASP A 306 -19.23 -31.76 -22.22
CA ASP A 306 -18.72 -31.13 -23.43
C ASP A 306 -19.57 -29.95 -23.93
N ALA A 307 -20.68 -29.68 -23.23
CA ALA A 307 -21.51 -28.53 -23.50
C ALA A 307 -20.78 -27.22 -23.16
N TYR A 308 -20.83 -26.23 -24.05
CA TYR A 308 -20.31 -24.89 -23.83
C TYR A 308 -21.47 -23.88 -23.76
N MET A 309 -21.64 -23.24 -22.61
CA MET A 309 -22.74 -22.30 -22.36
C MET A 309 -22.22 -20.90 -22.13
N VAL A 310 -22.86 -19.95 -22.82
CA VAL A 310 -22.54 -18.53 -22.75
C VAL A 310 -23.83 -17.74 -22.69
N ALA A 311 -23.86 -16.63 -21.96
CA ALA A 311 -25.01 -15.73 -21.92
C ALA A 311 -24.59 -14.27 -22.08
N SER A 312 -25.46 -13.46 -22.68
CA SER A 312 -25.30 -12.00 -22.76
C SER A 312 -26.52 -11.29 -22.19
N GLY A 313 -26.32 -10.10 -21.63
CA GLY A 313 -27.29 -9.37 -20.80
C GLY A 313 -27.22 -9.73 -19.31
N VAL A 314 -26.24 -10.56 -18.92
CA VAL A 314 -25.87 -10.93 -17.56
C VAL A 314 -24.35 -10.94 -17.43
N PRO A 315 -23.78 -10.64 -16.25
CA PRO A 315 -24.42 -10.15 -15.02
C PRO A 315 -24.67 -8.64 -15.04
N GLN A 316 -24.12 -7.93 -16.02
CA GLN A 316 -24.45 -6.54 -16.26
C GLN A 316 -25.60 -6.48 -17.28
N ARG A 317 -26.65 -5.75 -16.95
CA ARG A 317 -27.75 -5.48 -17.90
C ARG A 317 -27.17 -4.66 -19.05
N SER A 318 -27.46 -5.06 -20.29
CA SER A 318 -26.88 -4.43 -21.48
C SER A 318 -27.18 -2.93 -21.53
N GLN A 319 -26.16 -2.10 -21.36
CA GLN A 319 -26.24 -0.64 -21.44
C GLN A 319 -26.11 -0.19 -22.91
N GLY A 320 -27.08 -0.56 -23.75
CA GLY A 320 -27.18 -0.06 -25.13
C GLY A 320 -26.57 -0.93 -26.24
N LYS A 321 -26.04 -2.13 -25.94
CA LYS A 321 -25.70 -3.16 -26.94
C LYS A 321 -26.77 -4.25 -26.97
N ASP A 322 -27.18 -4.70 -28.15
CA ASP A 322 -28.13 -5.81 -28.27
C ASP A 322 -27.46 -7.14 -27.90
N HIS A 323 -27.82 -7.69 -26.73
CA HIS A 323 -27.30 -8.98 -26.24
C HIS A 323 -27.52 -10.13 -27.24
N ALA A 324 -28.65 -10.10 -27.97
CA ALA A 324 -28.95 -11.10 -29.00
C ALA A 324 -27.98 -11.01 -30.18
N ALA A 325 -27.65 -9.78 -30.60
CA ALA A 325 -26.74 -9.55 -31.72
C ALA A 325 -25.29 -9.91 -31.38
N GLU A 326 -24.84 -9.66 -30.15
CA GLU A 326 -23.52 -10.08 -29.66
C GLU A 326 -23.42 -11.61 -29.65
N VAL A 327 -24.43 -12.30 -29.11
CA VAL A 327 -24.44 -13.78 -29.07
C VAL A 327 -24.54 -14.39 -30.47
N ALA A 328 -25.37 -13.84 -31.36
CA ALA A 328 -25.48 -14.33 -32.73
C ALA A 328 -24.19 -14.10 -33.54
N SER A 329 -23.52 -12.96 -33.34
CA SER A 329 -22.24 -12.68 -34.00
C SER A 329 -21.14 -13.62 -33.49
N MET A 330 -21.07 -13.82 -32.16
CA MET A 330 -20.18 -14.80 -31.53
C MET A 330 -20.44 -16.22 -32.06
N ALA A 331 -21.71 -16.65 -32.15
CA ALA A 331 -22.05 -17.98 -32.61
C ALA A 331 -21.58 -18.26 -34.04
N LEU A 332 -21.70 -17.27 -34.93
CA LEU A 332 -21.20 -17.36 -36.32
C LEU A 332 -19.67 -17.43 -36.37
N ASP A 333 -18.98 -16.64 -35.53
CA ASP A 333 -17.51 -16.64 -35.43
C ASP A 333 -16.98 -17.98 -34.88
N LEU A 334 -17.56 -18.49 -33.79
CA LEU A 334 -17.21 -19.79 -33.22
C LEU A 334 -17.44 -20.94 -34.20
N LEU A 335 -18.55 -20.90 -34.95
CA LEU A 335 -18.84 -21.90 -35.98
C LEU A 335 -17.75 -21.89 -37.07
N HIS A 336 -17.39 -20.72 -37.59
CA HIS A 336 -16.35 -20.56 -38.60
C HIS A 336 -14.93 -20.89 -38.08
N ALA A 337 -14.64 -20.58 -36.82
CA ALA A 337 -13.39 -20.97 -36.16
C ALA A 337 -13.28 -22.50 -36.04
N THR A 338 -14.39 -23.17 -35.72
CA THR A 338 -14.45 -24.64 -35.60
C THR A 338 -14.26 -25.33 -36.95
N GLU A 339 -14.73 -24.75 -38.06
CA GLU A 339 -14.48 -25.30 -39.41
C GLU A 339 -12.99 -25.42 -39.75
N ASN A 340 -12.17 -24.50 -39.22
CA ASN A 340 -10.72 -24.45 -39.43
C ASN A 340 -9.93 -25.14 -38.30
N PHE A 341 -10.62 -25.63 -37.27
CA PHE A 341 -10.00 -26.29 -36.14
C PHE A 341 -9.54 -27.70 -36.52
N VAL A 342 -8.23 -27.94 -36.41
CA VAL A 342 -7.64 -29.26 -36.65
C VAL A 342 -7.53 -29.99 -35.33
N VAL A 343 -8.15 -31.18 -35.23
CA VAL A 343 -8.02 -32.05 -34.07
C VAL A 343 -6.59 -32.58 -33.99
N PRO A 344 -5.81 -32.31 -32.92
CA PRO A 344 -4.39 -32.67 -32.86
C PRO A 344 -4.08 -34.16 -33.06
N HIS A 345 -5.05 -35.03 -32.73
CA HIS A 345 -4.90 -36.49 -32.79
C HIS A 345 -5.70 -37.16 -33.93
N MET A 346 -6.51 -36.40 -34.68
CA MET A 346 -7.25 -36.88 -35.87
C MET A 346 -7.12 -35.86 -37.02
N PRO A 347 -5.93 -35.75 -37.62
CA PRO A 347 -5.71 -34.84 -38.74
C PRO A 347 -6.51 -35.30 -39.98
N GLY A 348 -7.64 -34.66 -40.24
CA GLY A 348 -8.50 -34.94 -41.39
C GLY A 348 -10.00 -34.92 -41.07
N GLU A 349 -10.37 -35.15 -39.80
CA GLU A 349 -11.76 -35.02 -39.37
C GLU A 349 -12.06 -33.59 -38.93
N ARG A 350 -13.22 -33.08 -39.38
CA ARG A 350 -13.72 -31.77 -38.94
C ARG A 350 -14.60 -31.96 -37.72
N LEU A 351 -14.24 -31.29 -36.63
CA LEU A 351 -15.07 -31.28 -35.43
C LEU A 351 -16.41 -30.61 -35.76
N GLN A 352 -17.51 -31.31 -35.54
CA GLN A 352 -18.85 -30.78 -35.78
C GLN A 352 -19.47 -30.36 -34.46
N ILE A 353 -19.99 -29.13 -34.41
CA ILE A 353 -20.74 -28.62 -33.26
C ILE A 353 -22.19 -28.36 -33.63
N ARG A 354 -23.09 -28.55 -32.66
CA ARG A 354 -24.47 -28.05 -32.71
C ARG A 354 -24.57 -26.81 -31.85
N ILE A 355 -25.38 -25.85 -32.27
CA ILE A 355 -25.59 -24.61 -31.53
C ILE A 355 -27.09 -24.34 -31.38
N GLY A 356 -27.52 -24.04 -30.16
CA GLY A 356 -28.86 -23.56 -29.84
C GLY A 356 -28.81 -22.18 -29.20
N ILE A 357 -29.71 -21.27 -29.63
CA ILE A 357 -29.80 -19.91 -29.09
C ILE A 357 -31.26 -19.56 -28.80
N HIS A 358 -31.52 -19.11 -27.57
CA HIS A 358 -32.82 -18.60 -27.16
C HIS A 358 -32.68 -17.31 -26.35
N THR A 359 -33.67 -16.44 -26.48
CA THR A 359 -33.75 -15.15 -25.79
C THR A 359 -34.99 -15.13 -24.93
N GLY A 360 -34.84 -14.83 -23.64
CA GLY A 360 -35.95 -14.78 -22.71
C GLY A 360 -35.53 -14.41 -21.27
N PRO A 361 -36.49 -14.42 -20.33
CA PRO A 361 -36.23 -14.06 -18.94
C PRO A 361 -35.50 -15.17 -18.18
N VAL A 362 -34.59 -14.79 -17.29
CA VAL A 362 -33.83 -15.71 -16.44
C VAL A 362 -33.72 -15.21 -15.02
N VAL A 363 -33.54 -16.13 -14.09
CA VAL A 363 -33.09 -15.83 -12.73
C VAL A 363 -31.63 -16.21 -12.61
N ALA A 364 -30.78 -15.28 -12.24
CA ALA A 364 -29.36 -15.52 -12.04
C ALA A 364 -29.01 -15.42 -10.56
N GLY A 365 -28.08 -16.25 -10.08
CA GLY A 365 -27.66 -16.22 -8.69
C GLY A 365 -26.41 -17.05 -8.42
N VAL A 366 -25.87 -16.89 -7.22
CA VAL A 366 -24.73 -17.70 -6.75
C VAL A 366 -25.24 -18.90 -5.98
N VAL A 367 -24.85 -20.09 -6.41
CA VAL A 367 -25.16 -21.35 -5.72
C VAL A 367 -23.91 -21.91 -5.06
N GLY A 368 -24.07 -22.40 -3.83
CA GLY A 368 -23.00 -23.01 -3.06
C GLY A 368 -22.23 -22.02 -2.18
N THR A 369 -21.92 -22.44 -0.95
CA THR A 369 -21.16 -21.63 0.02
C THR A 369 -19.66 -21.89 -0.05
N LYS A 370 -19.27 -23.17 -0.21
CA LYS A 370 -17.85 -23.58 -0.30
C LYS A 370 -17.26 -23.42 -1.69
N MET A 371 -18.06 -23.67 -2.73
CA MET A 371 -17.69 -23.53 -4.14
C MET A 371 -18.78 -22.71 -4.83
N PRO A 372 -18.75 -21.37 -4.71
CA PRO A 372 -19.76 -20.51 -5.29
C PRO A 372 -19.70 -20.55 -6.82
N ARG A 373 -20.84 -20.78 -7.47
CA ARG A 373 -20.98 -20.78 -8.93
C ARG A 373 -22.08 -19.80 -9.32
N TYR A 374 -21.79 -18.92 -10.28
CA TYR A 374 -22.82 -18.06 -10.86
C TYR A 374 -23.61 -18.88 -11.89
N THR A 375 -24.90 -19.10 -11.62
CA THR A 375 -25.74 -20.02 -12.40
C THR A 375 -27.02 -19.30 -12.84
N LEU A 376 -27.47 -19.62 -14.05
CA LEU A 376 -28.76 -19.19 -14.58
C LEU A 376 -29.80 -20.28 -14.38
N PHE A 377 -31.00 -19.87 -14.00
CA PHE A 377 -32.17 -20.71 -13.84
C PHE A 377 -33.35 -20.12 -14.62
N GLY A 378 -34.24 -21.01 -15.06
CA GLY A 378 -35.48 -20.62 -15.72
C GLY A 378 -35.75 -21.44 -16.98
N GLU A 379 -36.94 -21.24 -17.52
CA GLU A 379 -37.41 -21.91 -18.73
C GLU A 379 -36.51 -21.61 -19.93
N THR A 380 -35.95 -20.39 -20.01
CA THR A 380 -35.02 -20.00 -21.08
C THR A 380 -33.80 -20.91 -21.17
N VAL A 381 -33.25 -21.39 -20.04
CA VAL A 381 -32.12 -22.35 -20.05
C VAL A 381 -32.54 -23.68 -20.67
N ASN A 382 -33.71 -24.19 -20.28
CA ASN A 382 -34.24 -25.47 -20.77
C ASN A 382 -34.59 -25.41 -22.27
N ILE A 383 -35.22 -24.32 -22.72
CA ILE A 383 -35.52 -24.10 -24.14
C ILE A 383 -34.22 -24.02 -24.94
N THR A 384 -33.20 -23.29 -24.46
CA THR A 384 -31.91 -23.19 -25.15
C THR A 384 -31.24 -24.54 -25.30
N SER A 385 -31.18 -25.33 -24.23
CA SER A 385 -30.65 -26.70 -24.26
C SER A 385 -31.43 -27.58 -25.25
N LYS A 386 -32.76 -27.42 -25.35
CA LYS A 386 -33.55 -28.15 -26.35
C LYS A 386 -33.27 -27.70 -27.77
N MET A 387 -33.00 -26.42 -28.00
CA MET A 387 -32.60 -25.90 -29.32
C MET A 387 -31.27 -26.48 -29.77
N GLU A 388 -30.31 -26.63 -28.86
CA GLU A 388 -29.04 -27.31 -29.16
C GLU A 388 -29.30 -28.78 -29.48
N ALA A 389 -29.98 -29.51 -28.59
CA ALA A 389 -30.17 -30.95 -28.72
C ALA A 389 -30.97 -31.36 -29.97
N THR A 390 -31.81 -30.46 -30.49
CA THR A 390 -32.59 -30.65 -31.72
C THR A 390 -32.00 -29.93 -32.94
N GLY A 391 -30.83 -29.32 -32.75
CA GLY A 391 -30.03 -28.69 -33.79
C GLY A 391 -29.43 -29.71 -34.76
N LEU A 392 -29.02 -29.22 -35.91
CA LEU A 392 -28.28 -30.01 -36.90
C LEU A 392 -26.79 -29.68 -36.81
N PRO A 393 -25.89 -30.63 -37.14
CA PRO A 393 -24.46 -30.36 -37.20
C PRO A 393 -24.13 -29.15 -38.07
N PHE A 394 -23.20 -28.31 -37.60
CA PHE A 394 -22.77 -27.06 -38.23
C PHE A 394 -23.88 -26.04 -38.48
N LYS A 395 -24.98 -26.08 -37.70
CA LYS A 395 -26.05 -25.09 -37.82
C LYS A 395 -26.36 -24.46 -36.48
N ILE A 396 -26.74 -23.19 -36.54
CA ILE A 396 -27.18 -22.41 -35.40
C ILE A 396 -28.71 -22.39 -35.40
N HIS A 397 -29.28 -23.09 -34.43
CA HIS A 397 -30.72 -23.20 -34.22
C HIS A 397 -31.20 -22.09 -33.30
N ILE A 398 -32.15 -21.28 -33.76
CA ILE A 398 -32.68 -20.16 -32.99
C ILE A 398 -34.20 -20.23 -32.87
N THR A 399 -34.70 -19.73 -31.74
CA THR A 399 -36.14 -19.57 -31.50
C THR A 399 -36.74 -18.32 -32.14
N ALA A 400 -38.07 -18.28 -32.31
CA ALA A 400 -38.80 -17.07 -32.73
C ALA A 400 -38.47 -15.82 -31.90
N ALA A 401 -38.39 -15.94 -30.58
CA ALA A 401 -38.04 -14.84 -29.68
C ALA A 401 -36.64 -14.26 -29.98
N THR A 402 -35.66 -15.12 -30.27
CA THR A 402 -34.32 -14.68 -30.71
C THR A 402 -34.39 -14.02 -32.08
N LYS A 403 -35.16 -14.58 -33.01
CA LYS A 403 -35.34 -14.01 -34.36
C LYS A 403 -35.89 -12.60 -34.30
N GLU A 404 -36.91 -12.34 -33.46
CA GLU A 404 -37.45 -11.00 -33.26
C GLU A 404 -36.41 -10.02 -32.68
N ALA A 405 -35.58 -10.48 -31.74
CA ALA A 405 -34.50 -9.68 -31.20
C ALA A 405 -33.43 -9.36 -32.27
N LEU A 406 -33.10 -10.32 -33.13
CA LEU A 406 -32.15 -10.11 -34.23
C LEU A 406 -32.72 -9.25 -35.36
N ASP A 407 -34.02 -9.32 -35.63
CA ASP A 407 -34.69 -8.42 -36.59
C ASP A 407 -34.63 -6.97 -36.13
N ARG A 408 -34.79 -6.72 -34.82
CA ARG A 408 -34.63 -5.37 -34.23
C ARG A 408 -33.20 -4.85 -34.37
N ALA A 409 -32.21 -5.70 -34.13
CA ALA A 409 -30.79 -5.34 -34.27
C ALA A 409 -30.38 -5.14 -35.75
N GLY A 410 -31.00 -5.90 -36.66
CA GLY A 410 -30.77 -5.84 -38.08
C GLY A 410 -29.50 -6.57 -38.56
N GLY A 411 -29.47 -6.88 -39.86
CA GLY A 411 -28.28 -7.41 -40.52
C GLY A 411 -28.05 -8.92 -40.39
N PHE A 412 -28.96 -9.70 -39.82
CA PHE A 412 -28.83 -11.17 -39.73
C PHE A 412 -29.66 -11.89 -40.79
N ILE A 413 -29.12 -12.97 -41.36
CA ILE A 413 -29.79 -13.80 -42.37
C ILE A 413 -30.31 -15.05 -41.68
N MET A 414 -31.62 -15.21 -41.67
CA MET A 414 -32.32 -16.29 -40.98
C MET A 414 -33.24 -17.04 -41.95
N LYS A 415 -33.37 -18.36 -41.79
CA LYS A 415 -34.25 -19.20 -42.61
C LYS A 415 -35.20 -19.99 -41.72
N LEU A 416 -36.50 -19.96 -42.05
CA LEU A 416 -37.49 -20.76 -41.36
C LEU A 416 -37.14 -22.26 -41.43
N ARG A 417 -37.13 -22.91 -40.26
CA ARG A 417 -36.94 -24.36 -40.14
C ARG A 417 -38.28 -25.09 -40.15
N GLY A 418 -39.28 -24.51 -39.46
CA GLY A 418 -40.61 -25.07 -39.26
C GLY A 418 -41.00 -25.03 -37.79
N GLU A 419 -42.18 -25.57 -37.49
CA GLU A 419 -42.65 -25.73 -36.11
C GLU A 419 -41.97 -26.92 -35.42
N MET A 420 -41.71 -26.76 -34.13
CA MET A 420 -41.18 -27.80 -33.26
C MET A 420 -41.98 -27.84 -31.96
N GLU A 421 -42.38 -29.04 -31.54
CA GLU A 421 -42.94 -29.25 -30.22
C GLU A 421 -41.82 -29.25 -29.17
N ILE A 422 -41.78 -28.21 -28.33
CA ILE A 422 -40.84 -28.11 -27.22
C ILE A 422 -41.60 -28.51 -25.97
N ARG A 423 -41.24 -29.64 -25.36
CA ARG A 423 -41.74 -30.06 -24.05
C ARG A 423 -40.75 -29.67 -22.97
N VAL A 424 -41.11 -28.68 -22.17
CA VAL A 424 -40.34 -28.30 -20.98
C VAL A 424 -40.85 -29.11 -19.80
N HIS A 425 -39.95 -29.87 -19.18
CA HIS A 425 -40.27 -30.65 -17.99
C HIS A 425 -40.05 -29.76 -16.77
N PHE A 426 -41.14 -29.36 -16.12
CA PHE A 426 -41.07 -28.55 -14.88
C PHE A 426 -40.98 -29.44 -13.64
N ASN A 427 -41.61 -30.62 -13.68
CA ASN A 427 -41.54 -31.67 -12.67
C ASN A 427 -41.67 -33.06 -13.33
N LYS A 428 -41.36 -34.14 -12.60
CA LYS A 428 -41.48 -35.53 -13.09
C LYS A 428 -42.84 -35.86 -13.73
N ASP A 429 -43.91 -35.18 -13.28
CA ASP A 429 -45.29 -35.47 -13.69
C ASP A 429 -45.98 -34.32 -14.46
N SER A 430 -45.27 -33.24 -14.81
CA SER A 430 -45.84 -32.15 -15.61
C SER A 430 -44.85 -31.60 -16.61
N SER A 431 -45.18 -31.84 -17.88
CA SER A 431 -44.56 -31.21 -19.04
C SER A 431 -45.53 -30.19 -19.61
N VAL A 432 -45.12 -28.93 -19.67
CA VAL A 432 -45.84 -27.91 -20.44
C VAL A 432 -45.15 -27.88 -21.79
N GLY A 433 -45.90 -28.23 -22.82
CA GLY A 433 -45.42 -28.31 -24.19
C GLY A 433 -46.12 -27.28 -25.07
N GLY A 434 -45.35 -26.58 -25.89
CA GLY A 434 -45.87 -25.66 -26.90
C GLY A 434 -45.21 -25.94 -28.24
N ALA A 435 -45.98 -25.84 -29.32
CA ALA A 435 -45.41 -25.73 -30.66
C ALA A 435 -44.78 -24.34 -30.79
N MET A 436 -43.52 -24.30 -31.23
CA MET A 436 -42.78 -23.07 -31.44
C MET A 436 -42.16 -23.08 -32.83
N GLU A 437 -42.28 -21.96 -33.54
CA GLU A 437 -41.54 -21.75 -34.78
C GLU A 437 -40.05 -21.55 -34.48
N THR A 438 -39.22 -22.26 -35.24
CA THR A 438 -37.77 -22.13 -35.13
C THR A 438 -37.12 -21.81 -36.46
N PHE A 439 -35.91 -21.26 -36.38
CA PHE A 439 -35.17 -20.71 -37.52
C PHE A 439 -33.72 -21.19 -37.48
N TRP A 440 -33.09 -21.20 -38.64
CA TRP A 440 -31.65 -21.34 -38.79
C TRP A 440 -31.03 -19.97 -38.97
N LEU A 441 -30.06 -19.63 -38.13
CA LEU A 441 -29.18 -18.48 -38.37
C LEU A 441 -28.09 -18.91 -39.35
N ILE A 442 -28.06 -18.26 -40.53
CA ILE A 442 -27.15 -18.61 -41.63
C ILE A 442 -25.94 -17.69 -41.66
N GLY A 443 -26.14 -16.41 -41.36
CA GLY A 443 -25.05 -15.43 -41.47
C GLY A 443 -25.46 -14.02 -41.09
N LYS A 444 -24.57 -13.07 -41.37
CA LYS A 444 -24.77 -11.64 -41.15
C LYS A 444 -24.40 -10.89 -42.43
N HIS A 445 -25.15 -9.84 -42.78
CA HIS A 445 -24.82 -8.92 -43.85
C HIS A 445 -23.57 -8.11 -43.45
N GLY A 446 -22.54 -8.14 -44.30
CA GLY A 446 -21.24 -7.53 -44.03
C GLY A 446 -20.24 -8.50 -43.37
N LYS A 447 -18.99 -8.05 -43.19
CA LYS A 447 -17.99 -8.82 -42.44
C LYS A 447 -18.30 -8.77 -40.95
N LEU A 448 -18.14 -9.89 -40.26
CA LEU A 448 -18.04 -9.87 -38.79
C LEU A 448 -16.93 -8.88 -38.41
N PRO A 449 -17.11 -8.08 -37.34
CA PRO A 449 -16.09 -7.12 -36.94
C PRO A 449 -14.76 -7.84 -36.69
N ASP A 450 -13.67 -7.38 -37.30
CA ASP A 450 -12.30 -7.87 -37.05
C ASP A 450 -11.89 -7.39 -35.65
N ARG A 451 -12.40 -8.09 -34.63
CA ARG A 451 -12.05 -7.85 -33.23
C ARG A 451 -10.80 -8.69 -32.97
N ARG A 452 -9.63 -8.06 -32.90
CA ARG A 452 -8.38 -8.75 -32.55
C ARG A 452 -8.26 -8.86 -31.04
N VAL A 453 -7.77 -10.00 -30.56
CA VAL A 453 -7.38 -10.18 -29.16
C VAL A 453 -6.12 -9.35 -28.95
N ASP A 454 -6.16 -8.38 -28.03
CA ASP A 454 -4.94 -7.67 -27.61
C ASP A 454 -3.97 -8.68 -26.99
N SER A 455 -2.76 -8.76 -27.53
CA SER A 455 -1.69 -9.66 -27.06
C SER A 455 -1.34 -9.47 -25.58
N ASP A 456 -1.68 -8.31 -25.02
CA ASP A 456 -1.40 -7.94 -23.63
C ASP A 456 -2.18 -8.78 -22.60
N LYS A 457 -3.25 -9.48 -23.02
CA LYS A 457 -4.05 -10.34 -22.12
C LYS A 457 -3.47 -11.74 -21.93
N GLU A 458 -2.78 -12.31 -22.91
CA GLU A 458 -2.12 -13.61 -22.79
C GLU A 458 -0.96 -13.56 -21.78
N GLU A 459 -0.26 -12.42 -21.68
CA GLU A 459 0.79 -12.21 -20.66
C GLU A 459 0.24 -12.33 -19.22
N VAL A 460 -1.02 -11.95 -18.97
CA VAL A 460 -1.56 -11.94 -17.60
C VAL A 460 -1.77 -13.35 -17.05
N ILE A 461 -1.88 -14.36 -17.92
CA ILE A 461 -1.98 -15.77 -17.52
C ILE A 461 -0.59 -16.32 -17.12
N ASP A 462 0.47 -15.92 -17.81
CA ASP A 462 1.84 -16.37 -17.53
C ASP A 462 2.44 -15.64 -16.30
N VAL A 463 2.05 -14.39 -16.06
CA VAL A 463 2.40 -13.62 -14.84
C VAL A 463 1.81 -14.25 -13.55
N MET A 464 0.85 -15.19 -13.67
CA MET A 464 0.30 -15.92 -12.52
C MET A 464 1.25 -16.97 -11.92
N ALA A 465 2.27 -17.40 -12.66
CA ALA A 465 3.19 -18.45 -12.23
C ALA A 465 4.34 -17.92 -11.38
N GLU A 466 4.74 -16.65 -11.53
CA GLU A 466 6.00 -16.17 -10.95
C GLU A 466 5.88 -14.85 -10.18
N ASN A 467 6.23 -14.88 -8.89
CA ASN A 467 6.33 -13.69 -8.06
C ASN A 467 7.61 -12.89 -8.45
N PRO A 468 7.50 -11.68 -9.03
CA PRO A 468 8.65 -10.92 -9.53
C PRO A 468 9.71 -10.63 -8.45
N HIS A 469 9.26 -10.46 -7.20
CA HIS A 469 10.13 -10.16 -6.07
C HIS A 469 10.87 -11.41 -5.55
N THR A 470 10.26 -12.60 -5.68
CA THR A 470 10.98 -13.86 -5.40
C THR A 470 12.06 -14.16 -6.43
N ASN A 471 11.85 -13.79 -7.70
CA ASN A 471 12.89 -13.85 -8.73
C ASN A 471 14.01 -12.84 -8.46
N ALA A 472 13.69 -11.62 -8.02
CA ALA A 472 14.71 -10.64 -7.61
C ALA A 472 15.54 -11.17 -6.43
N LEU A 473 14.90 -11.69 -5.38
CA LEU A 473 15.57 -12.28 -4.21
C LEU A 473 16.35 -13.56 -4.54
N ARG A 474 15.86 -14.40 -5.46
CA ARG A 474 16.60 -15.58 -5.97
C ARG A 474 17.84 -15.15 -6.74
N LYS A 475 17.70 -14.22 -7.69
CA LYS A 475 18.81 -13.67 -8.48
C LYS A 475 19.86 -13.04 -7.58
N GLU A 476 19.44 -12.33 -6.53
CA GLU A 476 20.35 -11.70 -5.56
C GLU A 476 21.06 -12.73 -4.67
N ARG A 477 20.35 -13.76 -4.18
CA ARG A 477 20.96 -14.90 -3.47
C ARG A 477 21.93 -15.70 -4.34
N GLN A 478 21.66 -15.82 -5.64
CA GLN A 478 22.50 -16.52 -6.60
C GLN A 478 23.79 -15.74 -6.86
N LYS A 479 23.69 -14.41 -7.06
CA LYS A 479 24.86 -13.51 -7.11
C LYS A 479 25.71 -13.57 -5.84
N GLN A 480 25.08 -13.61 -4.65
CA GLN A 480 25.81 -13.72 -3.38
C GLN A 480 26.54 -15.08 -3.25
N LYS A 481 25.92 -16.18 -3.69
CA LYS A 481 26.57 -17.51 -3.72
C LYS A 481 27.75 -17.57 -4.70
N GLU A 482 27.60 -16.97 -5.87
CA GLU A 482 28.68 -16.87 -6.86
C GLU A 482 29.86 -16.05 -6.32
N GLN A 483 29.60 -14.91 -5.69
CA GLN A 483 30.64 -14.10 -5.06
C GLN A 483 31.34 -14.83 -3.89
N ALA A 484 30.61 -15.62 -3.10
CA ALA A 484 31.20 -16.42 -2.03
C ALA A 484 32.10 -17.55 -2.59
N SER A 485 31.64 -18.25 -3.64
CA SER A 485 32.42 -19.28 -4.33
C SER A 485 33.71 -18.72 -4.96
N GLN A 486 33.62 -17.51 -5.55
CA GLN A 486 34.76 -16.84 -6.17
C GLN A 486 35.78 -16.32 -5.13
N LYS A 487 35.32 -15.89 -3.95
CA LYS A 487 36.20 -15.58 -2.82
C LYS A 487 36.90 -16.83 -2.27
N GLN A 488 36.21 -17.97 -2.26
CA GLN A 488 36.78 -19.23 -1.75
C GLN A 488 37.84 -19.80 -2.69
N SER A 489 37.63 -19.70 -4.01
CA SER A 489 38.61 -20.14 -5.02
C SER A 489 39.85 -19.24 -5.13
N THR A 490 39.70 -17.95 -4.86
CA THR A 490 40.83 -17.02 -4.77
C THR A 490 41.66 -17.25 -3.50
N LEU A 491 41.00 -17.56 -2.38
CA LEU A 491 41.67 -17.90 -1.13
C LEU A 491 42.46 -19.21 -1.24
N SER A 492 41.91 -20.24 -1.91
CA SER A 492 42.60 -21.51 -2.13
C SER A 492 43.84 -21.35 -3.03
N ARG A 493 43.75 -20.56 -4.10
CA ARG A 493 44.91 -20.24 -4.97
C ARG A 493 46.00 -19.47 -4.22
N ALA A 494 45.61 -18.55 -3.34
CA ALA A 494 46.57 -17.83 -2.49
C ALA A 494 47.27 -18.79 -1.51
N MET A 495 46.55 -19.73 -0.92
CA MET A 495 47.14 -20.75 -0.03
C MET A 495 48.07 -21.72 -0.78
N GLU A 496 47.75 -22.11 -2.01
CA GLU A 496 48.64 -22.93 -2.86
C GLU A 496 49.91 -22.17 -3.25
N SER A 497 49.80 -20.88 -3.57
CA SER A 497 50.95 -20.02 -3.88
C SER A 497 51.89 -19.85 -2.67
N ILE A 498 51.33 -19.71 -1.46
CA ILE A 498 52.09 -19.65 -0.21
C ILE A 498 52.75 -21.00 0.10
N LYS A 499 52.05 -22.12 -0.11
CA LYS A 499 52.65 -23.46 0.02
C LYS A 499 53.83 -23.65 -0.93
N GLY A 500 53.69 -23.23 -2.18
CA GLY A 500 54.76 -23.31 -3.18
C GLY A 500 56.01 -22.51 -2.80
N HIS A 501 55.85 -21.38 -2.11
CA HIS A 501 56.97 -20.55 -1.62
C HIS A 501 57.62 -21.09 -0.33
N LEU A 502 56.96 -21.99 0.40
CA LEU A 502 57.50 -22.60 1.63
C LEU A 502 58.20 -23.95 1.36
N THR A 503 58.03 -24.52 0.17
CA THR A 503 58.60 -25.83 -0.22
C THR A 503 59.73 -25.74 -1.25
N GLY A 504 60.11 -24.55 -1.68
CA GLY A 504 61.32 -24.27 -2.48
C GLY A 504 62.30 -23.46 -1.66
#